data_AF-A0A183E903-F1
#
_entry.id   AF-A0A183E903-F1
#
_cell.length_a   1.000
_cell.length_b   1.000
_cell.length_c   1.000
_cell.angle_alpha   90.00
_cell.angle_beta   90.00
_cell.angle_gamma   90.00
#
_symmetry.space_group_name_H-M   'P 1'
#
loop_
_entity.id
_entity.type
_entity.pdbx_description
1 polymer ?
#
loop_
_entity_poly.entity_id
_entity_poly.type
_entity_poly.pdbx_seq_one_letter_code
_entity_poly.pdbx_strand_id
1 'polypeptide(L)'
;MDRRVLTNDFIPPGRPREWRNKCLEVIASTVKQRIEGNQLEDRSLNKQWLARYLEICRLVLVNDLLVAKSAAAPCFPPCYGIYDRFVSMYHSLLSERVSLSFCQHTLLFEMN
;
A
#
# COMPACT_ATOMS: atom_id res chain seq x y z
N MET A 1 -44.62 -14.30 26.26
CA MET A 1 -44.33 -12.87 26.47
C MET A 1 -43.17 -12.49 25.54
N ASP A 2 -43.47 -11.85 24.41
CA ASP A 2 -42.43 -11.34 23.50
C ASP A 2 -41.75 -10.11 24.11
N ARG A 3 -40.46 -10.24 24.43
CA ARG A 3 -39.61 -9.11 24.83
C ARG A 3 -39.29 -8.30 23.58
N ARG A 4 -40.10 -7.28 23.29
CA ARG A 4 -39.73 -6.23 22.32
C ARG A 4 -38.45 -5.55 22.82
N VAL A 5 -37.32 -5.83 22.17
CA VAL A 5 -36.08 -5.07 22.35
C VAL A 5 -36.32 -3.70 21.72
N LEU A 6 -36.59 -2.70 22.56
CA LEU A 6 -36.55 -1.29 22.15
C LEU A 6 -35.09 -0.99 21.78
N THR A 7 -34.77 -0.98 20.49
CA THR A 7 -33.48 -0.48 20.02
C THR A 7 -33.50 1.03 20.24
N ASN A 8 -32.82 1.50 21.28
CA ASN A 8 -32.58 2.91 21.45
C ASN A 8 -31.60 3.33 20.34
N ASP A 9 -32.08 4.06 19.33
CA ASP A 9 -31.30 4.53 18.15
C ASP A 9 -30.24 5.59 18.50
N PHE A 10 -29.95 5.77 19.77
CA PHE A 10 -28.91 6.66 20.24
C PHE A 10 -27.52 6.15 19.82
N ILE A 11 -26.92 6.84 18.85
CA ILE A 11 -25.51 6.70 18.49
C ILE A 11 -24.75 7.86 19.16
N PRO A 12 -23.83 7.58 20.10
CA PRO A 12 -23.06 8.65 20.74
C PRO A 12 -22.14 9.34 19.72
N PRO A 13 -21.85 10.64 19.91
CA PRO A 13 -21.00 11.40 18.99
C PRO A 13 -19.63 10.74 18.84
N GLY A 14 -19.15 10.66 17.60
CA GLY A 14 -17.87 10.00 17.26
C GLY A 14 -17.97 8.48 17.08
N ARG A 15 -19.17 7.91 16.88
CA ARG A 15 -19.39 6.52 16.46
C ARG A 15 -20.12 6.48 15.10
N PRO A 16 -19.81 5.49 14.24
CA PRO A 16 -18.74 4.50 14.36
C PRO A 16 -17.34 5.10 14.18
N ARG A 17 -16.32 4.54 14.85
CA ARG A 17 -14.93 5.08 14.85
C ARG A 17 -14.07 4.62 13.66
N GLU A 18 -14.57 3.66 12.89
CA GLU A 18 -13.93 3.12 11.68
C GLU A 18 -12.47 2.67 11.86
N TRP A 19 -12.13 2.09 13.02
CA TRP A 19 -10.77 1.67 13.34
C TRP A 19 -10.16 0.70 12.34
N ARG A 20 -11.00 -0.13 11.72
CA ARG A 20 -10.58 -1.01 10.62
C ARG A 20 -10.05 -0.22 9.44
N ASN A 21 -10.78 0.80 8.99
CA ASN A 21 -10.39 1.63 7.85
C ASN A 21 -9.09 2.38 8.18
N LYS A 22 -9.01 2.98 9.37
CA LYS A 22 -7.80 3.66 9.85
C LYS A 22 -6.58 2.74 9.91
N CYS A 23 -6.75 1.50 10.39
CA CYS A 23 -5.68 0.53 10.40
C CYS A 23 -5.17 0.21 8.99
N LEU A 24 -6.08 -0.03 8.04
CA LEU A 24 -5.72 -0.32 6.65
C LEU A 24 -5.06 0.89 5.97
N GLU A 25 -5.50 2.11 6.28
CA GLU A 25 -4.91 3.35 5.80
C GLU A 25 -3.45 3.52 6.29
N VAL A 26 -3.20 3.26 7.58
CA VAL A 26 -1.84 3.29 8.14
C VAL A 26 -0.94 2.26 7.48
N ILE A 27 -1.44 1.05 7.21
CA ILE A 27 -0.69 0.03 6.48
C ILE A 27 -0.37 0.51 5.06
N ALA A 28 -1.35 1.06 4.33
CA ALA A 28 -1.15 1.59 3.00
C ALA A 28 -0.10 2.70 2.95
N SER A 29 -0.16 3.65 3.89
CA SER A 29 0.83 4.71 4.04
C SER A 29 2.23 4.15 4.29
N THR A 30 2.35 3.14 5.17
CA THR A 30 3.63 2.50 5.48
C THR A 30 4.24 1.83 4.25
N VAL A 31 3.44 1.09 3.48
CA VAL A 31 3.86 0.46 2.21
C VAL A 31 4.34 1.51 1.22
N LYS A 32 3.59 2.62 1.08
CA LYS A 32 3.95 3.74 0.21
C LYS A 32 5.29 4.37 0.61
N GLN A 33 5.47 4.69 1.89
CA GLN A 33 6.71 5.29 2.41
C GLN A 33 7.93 4.39 2.16
N ARG A 34 7.78 3.07 2.25
CA ARG A 34 8.88 2.14 1.93
C ARG A 34 9.27 2.18 0.46
N ILE A 35 8.31 2.24 -0.46
CA ILE A 35 8.63 2.34 -1.90
C ILE A 35 9.28 3.69 -2.22
N GLU A 36 8.80 4.77 -1.60
CA GLU A 36 9.33 6.13 -1.81
C GLU A 36 10.73 6.31 -1.22
N GLY A 37 10.97 5.79 -0.03
CA GLY A 37 12.28 5.86 0.64
C GLY A 37 13.39 5.05 -0.04
N ASN A 38 13.04 4.10 -0.92
CA ASN A 38 14.00 3.31 -1.69
C ASN A 38 14.38 3.95 -3.05
N GLN A 39 13.90 5.16 -3.34
CA GLN A 39 14.29 5.89 -4.55
C GLN A 39 15.67 6.54 -4.35
N LEU A 40 16.73 5.78 -4.67
CA LEU A 40 18.11 6.18 -4.37
C LEU A 40 18.79 7.04 -5.44
N GLU A 41 18.30 7.09 -6.68
CA GLU A 41 19.07 7.67 -7.80
C GLU A 41 18.25 8.62 -8.68
N ASP A 42 18.91 9.71 -9.08
CA ASP A 42 18.40 10.61 -10.11
C ASP A 42 18.49 9.92 -11.48
N ARG A 43 17.36 9.94 -12.19
CA ARG A 43 17.18 9.33 -13.52
C ARG A 43 18.13 9.90 -14.55
N SER A 44 18.60 11.13 -14.35
CA SER A 44 19.54 11.82 -15.24
C SER A 44 20.96 11.25 -15.19
N LEU A 45 21.33 10.56 -14.10
CA LEU A 45 22.72 10.18 -13.81
C LEU A 45 23.09 8.78 -14.33
N ASN A 46 22.13 7.88 -14.55
CA ASN A 46 22.43 6.50 -14.92
C ASN A 46 21.37 5.89 -15.84
N LYS A 47 21.74 5.50 -17.08
CA LYS A 47 20.82 4.84 -18.03
C LYS A 47 20.22 3.52 -17.51
N GLN A 48 20.84 2.90 -16.50
CA GLN A 48 20.38 1.67 -15.85
C GLN A 48 19.53 1.91 -14.59
N TRP A 49 19.19 3.17 -14.28
CA TRP A 49 18.47 3.54 -13.06
C TRP A 49 17.17 2.74 -12.86
N LEU A 50 16.43 2.46 -13.94
CA LEU A 50 15.15 1.75 -13.87
C LEU A 50 15.34 0.29 -13.48
N ALA A 51 16.31 -0.40 -14.08
CA ALA A 51 16.59 -1.81 -13.77
C ALA A 51 17.03 -1.96 -12.30
N ARG A 52 17.88 -1.06 -11.82
CA ARG A 52 18.34 -1.04 -10.43
C ARG A 52 17.22 -0.69 -9.45
N TYR A 53 16.38 0.30 -9.78
CA TYR A 53 15.20 0.64 -8.99
C TYR A 53 14.25 -0.56 -8.86
N LEU A 54 13.94 -1.24 -9.97
CA LEU A 54 13.06 -2.41 -9.96
C LEU A 54 13.66 -3.58 -9.17
N GLU A 55 14.97 -3.79 -9.22
CA GLU A 55 15.63 -4.81 -8.41
C GLU A 55 15.55 -4.51 -6.91
N ILE A 56 15.75 -3.26 -6.51
CA ILE A 56 15.57 -2.82 -5.12
C ILE A 56 14.10 -3.01 -4.69
N CYS A 57 13.15 -2.56 -5.51
CA CYS A 57 11.73 -2.75 -5.26
C CYS A 57 11.37 -4.23 -5.09
N ARG A 58 11.92 -5.12 -5.94
CA ARG A 58 11.73 -6.57 -5.85
C ARG A 58 12.22 -7.12 -4.50
N LEU A 59 13.41 -6.72 -4.07
CA LEU A 59 13.99 -7.18 -2.79
C LEU A 59 13.14 -6.74 -1.59
N VAL A 60 12.76 -5.45 -1.54
CA VAL A 60 11.97 -4.91 -0.43
C VAL A 60 10.57 -5.52 -0.40
N LEU A 61 9.91 -5.62 -1.56
CA LEU A 61 8.59 -6.23 -1.67
C LEU A 61 8.61 -7.69 -1.19
N VAL A 62 9.57 -8.49 -1.66
CA VAL A 62 9.63 -9.92 -1.28
C VAL A 62 9.86 -10.08 0.22
N ASN A 63 10.73 -9.26 0.81
CA ASN A 63 10.96 -9.25 2.26
C ASN A 63 9.67 -8.91 3.03
N ASP A 64 8.98 -7.85 2.60
CA ASP A 64 7.77 -7.38 3.27
C ASP A 64 6.61 -8.35 3.11
N LEU A 65 6.44 -8.98 1.95
CA LEU A 65 5.42 -10.01 1.76
C LEU A 65 5.72 -11.27 2.58
N LEU A 66 6.98 -11.63 2.78
CA LEU A 66 7.35 -12.75 3.65
C LEU A 66 6.94 -12.46 5.10
N VAL A 67 7.26 -11.27 5.61
CA VAL A 67 6.86 -10.82 6.95
C VAL A 67 5.35 -10.68 7.07
N ALA A 68 4.68 -10.14 6.04
CA ALA A 68 3.23 -10.02 6.01
C ALA A 68 2.55 -11.39 6.11
N LYS A 69 3.11 -12.42 5.44
CA LYS A 69 2.59 -13.78 5.48
C LYS A 69 2.84 -14.48 6.81
N SER A 70 4.06 -14.38 7.35
CA SER A 70 4.49 -15.17 8.50
C SER A 70 4.17 -14.52 9.85
N ALA A 71 4.19 -13.19 9.92
CA ALA A 71 4.04 -12.44 11.18
C ALA A 71 2.78 -11.57 11.19
N ALA A 72 2.48 -10.83 10.12
CA ALA A 72 1.33 -9.92 10.14
C ALA A 72 0.01 -10.66 10.02
N ALA A 73 -0.19 -11.50 9.01
CA ALA A 73 -1.46 -12.17 8.73
C ALA A 73 -2.04 -12.95 9.93
N PRO A 74 -1.24 -13.69 10.75
CA PRO A 74 -1.76 -14.36 11.94
C PRO A 74 -2.26 -13.41 13.05
N CYS A 75 -1.79 -12.17 13.08
CA CYS A 75 -2.18 -11.18 14.09
C CYS A 75 -3.54 -10.53 13.83
N PHE A 76 -4.16 -10.79 12.67
CA PHE A 76 -5.43 -10.16 12.28
C PHE A 76 -6.53 -11.19 12.07
N PRO A 77 -7.81 -10.82 12.31
CA PRO A 77 -8.93 -11.65 11.91
C PRO A 77 -8.92 -11.92 10.40
N PRO A 78 -9.29 -13.13 9.93
CA PRO A 78 -9.26 -13.48 8.51
C PRO A 78 -10.05 -12.53 7.60
N CYS A 79 -11.12 -11.92 8.12
CA CYS A 79 -11.94 -10.97 7.37
C CYS A 79 -11.18 -9.69 6.95
N TYR A 80 -10.01 -9.42 7.53
CA TYR A 80 -9.16 -8.31 7.11
C TYR A 80 -8.45 -8.60 5.77
N GLY A 81 -8.14 -9.86 5.46
CA GLY A 81 -7.42 -10.22 4.23
C GLY A 81 -6.07 -9.53 4.10
N ILE A 82 -5.30 -9.47 5.20
CA ILE A 82 -4.09 -8.62 5.30
C ILE A 82 -3.07 -8.95 4.20
N TYR A 83 -2.78 -10.22 3.98
CA TYR A 83 -1.77 -10.62 2.99
C TYR A 83 -2.16 -10.17 1.57
N ASP A 84 -3.38 -10.44 1.13
CA ASP A 84 -3.87 -10.06 -0.21
C ASP A 84 -3.90 -8.53 -0.39
N ARG A 85 -4.19 -7.80 0.70
CA ARG A 85 -4.12 -6.34 0.70
C ARG A 85 -2.70 -5.85 0.54
N PHE A 86 -1.72 -6.43 1.24
CA PHE A 86 -0.30 -6.09 1.03
C PHE A 86 0.10 -6.31 -0.43
N VAL A 87 -0.23 -7.48 -1.00
CA VAL A 87 0.05 -7.78 -2.42
C VAL A 87 -0.57 -6.72 -3.33
N SER A 88 -1.86 -6.41 -3.14
CA SER A 88 -2.56 -5.39 -3.93
C SER A 88 -1.93 -4.01 -3.81
N MET A 89 -1.59 -3.57 -2.59
CA MET A 89 -1.00 -2.25 -2.33
C MET A 89 0.37 -2.10 -3.00
N TYR A 90 1.26 -3.10 -2.85
CA TYR A 90 2.55 -3.08 -3.53
C TYR A 90 2.38 -3.09 -5.05
N HIS A 91 1.48 -3.92 -5.58
CA HIS A 91 1.25 -4.01 -7.02
C HIS A 91 0.75 -2.68 -7.60
N SER A 92 -0.27 -2.06 -6.99
CA SER A 92 -0.81 -0.77 -7.44
C SER A 92 0.23 0.34 -7.42
N LEU A 93 1.00 0.47 -6.33
CA LEU A 93 2.02 1.51 -6.19
C LEU A 93 3.16 1.34 -7.19
N LEU A 94 3.64 0.11 -7.40
CA LEU A 94 4.68 -0.15 -8.39
C LEU A 94 4.18 0.09 -9.81
N SER A 95 2.97 -0.35 -10.13
CA SER A 95 2.36 -0.10 -11.44
C SER A 95 2.25 1.41 -11.70
N GLU A 96 1.73 2.18 -10.75
CA GLU A 96 1.62 3.64 -10.85
C GLU A 96 2.99 4.29 -11.09
N ARG A 97 4.00 3.92 -10.30
CA ARG A 97 5.35 4.48 -10.39
C ARG A 97 6.03 4.17 -11.73
N VAL A 98 5.89 2.94 -12.22
CA VAL A 98 6.41 2.53 -13.52
C VAL A 98 5.70 3.29 -14.64
N SER A 99 4.36 3.35 -14.62
CA SER A 99 3.57 4.09 -15.62
C SER A 99 3.89 5.59 -15.65
N LEU A 100 4.01 6.24 -14.49
CA LEU A 100 4.43 7.65 -14.40
C LEU A 100 5.83 7.88 -14.96
N SER A 101 6.74 6.92 -14.77
CA SER A 101 8.11 6.99 -15.29
C SER A 101 8.15 6.94 -16.82
N PHE A 102 7.31 6.10 -17.43
CA PHE A 102 7.15 6.07 -18.90
C PHE A 102 6.59 7.39 -19.43
N CYS A 103 5.56 7.94 -18.77
CA CYS A 103 4.92 9.20 -19.18
C CYS A 103 5.89 10.39 -19.13
N GLN A 104 6.72 10.51 -18.07
CA GLN A 104 7.73 11.56 -17.99
C GLN A 104 8.83 11.44 -19.06
N HIS A 105 9.19 10.23 -19.47
CA HIS A 105 10.16 10.04 -20.55
C HIS A 105 9.59 10.45 -21.91
N THR A 106 8.31 10.14 -22.18
CA THR A 106 7.62 10.60 -23.40
C THR A 106 7.51 12.13 -23.45
N LEU A 107 7.16 12.78 -22.34
CA LEU A 107 7.04 14.25 -22.28
C LEU A 107 8.39 14.98 -22.45
N LEU A 108 9.51 14.42 -21.98
CA LEU A 108 10.84 14.98 -22.23
C LEU A 108 11.31 14.82 -23.68
N PHE A 109 10.79 13.83 -24.41
CA PHE A 109 11.11 13.60 -25.81
C PHE A 109 10.29 14.48 -26.76
N GLU A 110 9.07 14.89 -26.38
CA GLU A 110 8.25 15.81 -27.19
C GLU A 110 8.60 17.30 -27.00
N MET A 111 9.47 17.63 -26.04
CA MET A 111 9.95 19.00 -25.79
C MET A 111 11.36 19.29 -26.36
N ASN A 112 11.92 18.40 -27.19
CA ASN A 112 13.14 18.61 -27.98
C ASN A 112 12.85 18.38 -29.47
#